data_AF-A0A6C0GN86-F1
#
_entry.id   AF-A0A6C0GN86-F1
#
_cell.length_a   1.000
_cell.length_b   1.000
_cell.length_c   1.000
_cell.angle_alpha   90.00
_cell.angle_beta   90.00
_cell.angle_gamma   90.00
#
_symmetry.space_group_name_H-M   'P 1'
#
loop_
_entity.id
_entity.type
_entity.pdbx_description
1 polymer ?
#
loop_
_entity_poly.entity_id
_entity_poly.type
_entity_poly.pdbx_seq_one_letter_code
_entity_poly.pdbx_strand_id
1 'polypeptide(L)' 'MKADYLYLGDKYTLAELKHQPCLAIGVSNGKCIRGKNGSMLVQFKFGIICVVIGRPLRKTEG' A
#
# COMPACT_ATOMS: atom_id res chain seq x y z
N MET A 1 -1.50 -9.02 -11.99
CA MET A 1 -1.14 -8.80 -10.57
C MET A 1 -2.41 -8.40 -9.84
N LYS A 2 -2.82 -9.15 -8.82
CA LYS A 2 -4.06 -8.91 -8.06
C LYS A 2 -3.76 -7.91 -6.95
N ALA A 3 -4.33 -6.71 -7.00
CA ALA A 3 -4.13 -5.70 -5.96
C ALA A 3 -4.73 -6.17 -4.62
N ASP A 4 -4.03 -5.91 -3.53
CA ASP A 4 -4.52 -6.23 -2.18
C ASP A 4 -5.35 -5.08 -1.60
N TYR A 5 -5.00 -3.84 -2.01
CA TYR A 5 -5.60 -2.62 -1.49
C TYR A 5 -5.78 -1.55 -2.57
N LEU A 6 -6.77 -0.68 -2.35
CA LEU A 6 -6.92 0.63 -2.96
C LEU A 6 -6.42 1.68 -1.96
N TYR A 7 -5.48 2.52 -2.37
CA TYR A 7 -4.95 3.57 -1.51
C TYR A 7 -5.67 4.90 -1.73
N LEU A 8 -6.36 5.41 -0.71
CA LEU A 8 -7.13 6.67 -0.82
C LEU A 8 -6.26 7.95 -0.78
N GLY A 9 -4.94 7.82 -0.67
CA GLY A 9 -4.01 8.95 -0.57
C GLY A 9 -3.87 9.51 0.85
N ASP A 10 -2.74 10.16 1.11
CA ASP A 10 -2.54 11.04 2.26
C ASP A 10 -1.71 12.27 1.88
N LYS A 11 -1.49 13.17 2.85
CA LYS A 11 -0.78 14.44 2.65
C LYS A 11 0.74 14.32 2.47
N TYR A 12 1.30 13.13 2.66
CA TYR A 12 2.74 12.86 2.58
C TYR A 12 3.13 12.14 1.29
N THR A 13 2.18 11.53 0.59
CA THR A 13 2.41 10.86 -0.70
C THR A 13 2.12 11.78 -1.89
N LEU A 14 2.69 11.44 -3.04
CA LEU A 14 2.37 12.08 -4.32
C LEU A 14 0.87 11.95 -4.63
N ALA A 15 0.28 13.03 -5.17
CA ALA A 15 -1.14 13.06 -5.52
C ALA A 15 -1.52 11.97 -6.55
N GLU A 16 -0.58 11.57 -7.40
CA GLU A 16 -0.74 10.53 -8.42
C GLU A 16 -0.99 9.13 -7.84
N LEU A 17 -0.59 8.88 -6.58
CA LEU A 17 -0.82 7.61 -5.90
C LEU A 17 -2.23 7.51 -5.32
N LYS A 18 -2.99 8.61 -5.30
CA LYS A 18 -4.36 8.64 -4.77
C LYS A 18 -5.30 7.81 -5.63
N HIS A 19 -6.13 7.00 -4.98
CA HIS A 19 -7.04 6.03 -5.58
C HIS A 19 -6.35 5.01 -6.49
N GLN A 20 -5.05 4.77 -6.30
CA GLN A 20 -4.34 3.74 -7.04
C GLN A 20 -4.43 2.39 -6.31
N PRO A 21 -4.56 1.28 -7.05
CA PRO A 21 -4.38 -0.05 -6.49
C PRO A 21 -2.91 -0.28 -6.11
N CYS A 22 -2.69 -1.01 -5.03
CA CYS A 22 -1.36 -1.39 -4.56
C CYS A 22 -1.34 -2.80 -3.96
N LEU A 23 -0.15 -3.38 -3.96
CA LEU A 23 0.18 -4.68 -3.37
C LEU A 23 0.88 -4.47 -2.04
N ALA A 24 0.52 -5.23 -1.01
CA ALA A 24 1.31 -5.22 0.21
C ALA A 24 2.58 -6.04 -0.01
N ILE A 25 3.73 -5.43 0.26
CA ILE A 25 5.00 -6.18 0.25
C ILE A 25 5.08 -6.95 1.56
N GLY A 26 5.16 -8.28 1.44
CA GLY A 26 5.34 -9.19 2.57
C GLY A 26 6.78 -9.66 2.75
N VAL A 27 7.08 -10.15 3.94
CA VAL A 27 8.29 -10.94 4.19
C VAL A 27 8.03 -12.40 3.83
N SER A 28 9.07 -13.23 3.79
CA SER A 28 9.03 -14.65 3.34
C SER A 28 7.97 -15.53 4.01
N ASN A 29 7.41 -15.12 5.14
CA ASN A 29 6.34 -15.82 5.86
C ASN A 29 4.91 -15.41 5.44
N GLY A 30 4.77 -14.61 4.38
CA GLY A 30 3.47 -14.15 3.86
C GLY A 30 2.82 -13.02 4.68
N LYS A 31 3.49 -12.47 5.70
CA LYS A 31 3.00 -11.31 6.46
C LYS A 31 3.44 -10.02 5.80
N CYS A 32 2.53 -9.04 5.73
CA CYS A 32 2.86 -7.69 5.25
C CYS A 32 3.86 -6.96 6.16
N ILE A 33 4.72 -6.14 5.56
CA ILE A 33 5.65 -5.29 6.31
C ILE A 33 4.89 -4.07 6.85
N ARG A 34 4.80 -3.98 8.18
CA ARG A 34 4.10 -2.90 8.89
C ARG A 34 5.04 -2.16 9.84
N GLY A 35 5.08 -0.84 9.74
CA GLY A 35 5.85 0.02 10.63
C GLY A 35 5.14 0.28 11.97
N LYS A 36 5.92 0.71 12.97
CA LYS A 36 5.45 0.98 14.35
C LYS A 36 4.26 1.95 14.42
N ASN A 37 4.19 2.92 13.51
CA ASN A 37 3.15 3.95 13.49
C ASN A 37 1.95 3.59 12.60
N GLY A 38 1.77 2.31 12.28
CA GLY A 38 0.68 1.85 11.40
C GLY A 38 0.88 2.18 9.93
N SER A 39 2.12 2.45 9.51
CA SER A 39 2.50 2.53 8.10
C SER A 39 2.70 1.14 7.50
N MET A 40 2.60 1.03 6.17
CA MET A 40 2.81 -0.21 5.43
C MET A 40 3.70 0.03 4.22
N LEU A 41 4.54 -0.96 3.89
CA LEU A 41 5.29 -0.96 2.65
C LEU A 41 4.44 -1.58 1.54
N VAL A 42 4.19 -0.82 0.48
CA VAL A 42 3.35 -1.25 -0.64
C VAL A 42 4.04 -1.00 -1.97
N GLN A 43 3.62 -1.74 -2.99
CA GLN A 43 4.01 -1.54 -4.38
C GLN A 43 2.82 -1.09 -5.21
N PHE A 44 2.96 0.06 -5.85
CA PHE A 44 2.03 0.60 -6.84
C PHE A 44 2.39 0.13 -8.25
N LYS A 45 1.64 0.60 -9.25
CA LYS A 45 1.90 0.33 -10.67
C LYS A 45 3.32 0.73 -11.07
N PHE A 46 3.86 0.07 -12.09
CA PHE A 46 5.21 0.31 -12.64
C PHE A 46 6.35 0.12 -11.63
N GLY A 47 6.10 -0.62 -10.54
CA GLY A 47 7.14 -0.98 -9.58
C GLY A 47 7.46 0.10 -8.56
N ILE A 48 6.66 1.17 -8.46
CA ILE A 48 6.85 2.21 -7.45
C ILE A 48 6.61 1.61 -6.07
N ILE A 49 7.66 1.54 -5.24
CA ILE A 49 7.58 1.05 -3.86
C ILE A 49 7.63 2.24 -2.93
N CYS A 50 6.67 2.34 -2.00
CA CYS A 50 6.68 3.38 -1.00
C CYS A 50 6.03 2.95 0.32
N VAL A 51 6.42 3.64 1.39
CA VAL A 51 5.79 3.51 2.70
C VAL A 51 4.59 4.47 2.75
N VAL A 52 3.40 3.93 3.02
CA VAL A 52 2.16 4.70 3.12
C VAL A 52 1.55 4.57 4.51
N ILE A 53 0.71 5.51 4.92
CA ILE A 53 -0.12 5.33 6.11
C ILE A 53 -1.14 4.22 5.84
N GLY A 54 -1.33 3.29 6.77
CA GLY A 54 -2.25 2.15 6.55
C GLY A 54 -3.74 2.51 6.62
N ARG A 55 -4.11 3.57 7.35
CA ARG A 55 -5.51 3.98 7.56
C ARG A 55 -6.30 4.25 6.26
N PRO A 56 -5.72 4.90 5.22
CA PRO A 56 -6.37 5.12 3.93
C PRO A 56 -6.34 3.91 2.99
N LEU A 57 -5.75 2.77 3.39
CA LEU A 57 -5.84 1.55 2.60
C LEU A 57 -7.24 0.94 2.74
N ARG A 58 -7.85 0.58 1.61
CA ARG A 58 -9.10 -0.16 1.54
C ARG A 58 -8.83 -1.50 0.88
N LYS A 59 -9.12 -2.59 1.57
CA LYS A 59 -8.92 -3.92 1.02
C LYS A 59 -9.77 -4.05 -0.24
N THR A 60 -9.16 -4.34 -1.37
CA THR A 60 -9.89 -4.71 -2.56
C THR A 60 -10.34 -6.15 -2.36
N GLU A 61 -11.64 -6.42 -2.57
CA GLU A 61 -12.17 -7.77 -2.36
C GLU A 61 -11.36 -8.79 -3.17
N GLY A 62 -11.04 -9.90 -2.50
CA GLY A 62 -10.37 -11.04 -3.10
C GLY A 62 -11.37 -11.95 -3.76
#